data_AF-A0A3A4WQL8-F1
#
_entry.id   AF-A0A3A4WQL8-F1
#
_cell.length_a   1.000
_cell.length_b   1.000
_cell.length_c   1.000
_cell.angle_alpha   90.00
_cell.angle_beta   90.00
_cell.angle_gamma   90.00
#
_symmetry.space_group_name_H-M   'P 1'
#
loop_
_entity.id
_entity.type
_entity.pdbx_description
1 polymer ?
#
loop_
_entity_poly.entity_id
_entity_poly.type
_entity_poly.pdbx_seq_one_letter_code
_entity_poly.pdbx_strand_id
1 'polypeptide(L)' 'MSNSIEIQHLSREEKLRVMEAIWEDLSKEEEQVESPDWHHQALQETDQRLKSGQENIMDWQDAKKELRKRFE' A
#
# COMPACT_ATOMS: atom_id res chain seq x y z
N MET A 1 4.25 -11.45 -29.53
CA MET A 1 5.29 -12.29 -28.88
C MET A 1 4.84 -12.49 -27.44
N SER A 2 4.37 -13.68 -27.08
CA SER A 2 3.99 -13.97 -25.69
C SER A 2 5.26 -14.32 -24.93
N ASN A 3 5.88 -13.33 -24.28
CA ASN A 3 6.97 -13.59 -23.33
C ASN A 3 6.35 -14.08 -22.01
N SER A 4 5.99 -15.36 -21.97
CA SER A 4 5.62 -16.00 -20.71
C SER A 4 6.88 -16.23 -19.89
N ILE A 5 7.03 -15.53 -18.77
CA ILE A 5 8.01 -15.88 -17.75
C ILE A 5 7.57 -17.24 -17.18
N GLU A 6 8.40 -18.28 -17.30
CA GLU A 6 8.14 -19.58 -16.70
C GLU A 6 8.36 -19.52 -15.18
N ILE A 7 7.42 -18.88 -14.47
CA ILE A 7 7.49 -18.67 -13.02
C ILE A 7 7.62 -19.99 -12.26
N GLN A 8 7.13 -21.10 -12.83
CA GLN A 8 7.23 -22.42 -12.21
C GLN A 8 8.67 -22.89 -11.95
N HIS A 9 9.64 -22.48 -12.77
CA HIS A 9 11.04 -22.91 -12.65
C HIS A 9 11.87 -22.06 -11.67
N LEU A 10 11.34 -20.93 -11.22
CA LEU A 10 12.01 -20.07 -10.24
C LEU A 10 11.93 -20.68 -8.84
N SER A 11 13.01 -20.54 -8.07
CA SER A 11 12.99 -20.74 -6.62
C SER A 11 12.07 -19.72 -5.94
N ARG A 12 11.70 -19.98 -4.68
CA ARG A 12 10.86 -19.03 -3.91
C ARG A 12 11.52 -17.65 -3.79
N GLU A 13 12.83 -17.60 -3.60
CA GLU A 13 13.57 -16.34 -3.48
C GLU A 13 13.55 -15.56 -4.80
N GLU A 14 13.78 -16.23 -5.93
CA GLU A 14 13.71 -15.59 -7.26
C GLU A 14 12.31 -15.07 -7.56
N LYS A 15 11.26 -15.81 -7.21
CA LYS A 15 9.87 -15.32 -7.35
C LYS A 15 9.64 -14.03 -6.58
N LEU A 16 10.09 -13.98 -5.33
CA LEU A 16 9.93 -12.78 -4.49
C LEU A 16 10.70 -11.59 -5.06
N ARG A 17 11.93 -11.79 -5.54
CA ARG A 17 12.71 -10.72 -6.19
C ARG A 17 12.04 -10.21 -7.47
N VAL A 18 11.51 -11.12 -8.29
CA VAL A 18 10.79 -10.74 -9.52
C VAL A 18 9.50 -9.99 -9.18
N MET A 19 8.75 -10.44 -8.16
CA MET A 19 7.57 -9.72 -7.69
C MET A 19 7.91 -8.30 -7.21
N GLU A 20 8.99 -8.15 -6.44
CA GLU A 20 9.44 -6.83 -5.95
C GLU A 20 9.84 -5.92 -7.11
N ALA A 21 10.60 -6.44 -8.09
CA ALA A 21 11.02 -5.66 -9.25
C ALA A 21 9.83 -5.22 -10.12
N ILE A 22 8.84 -6.11 -10.31
CA ILE A 22 7.59 -5.76 -11.00
C ILE A 22 6.84 -4.69 -10.21
N TRP A 23 6.73 -4.86 -8.89
CA TRP A 23 6.02 -3.92 -8.04
C TRP A 23 6.67 -2.54 -8.04
N GLU A 24 8.00 -2.47 -7.92
CA GLU A 24 8.77 -1.22 -7.98
C GLU A 24 8.59 -0.54 -9.34
N ASP A 25 8.61 -1.28 -10.44
CA ASP A 25 8.43 -0.71 -11.78
C ASP A 25 7.02 -0.17 -12.01
N LEU A 26 5.99 -0.94 -11.65
CA LEU A 26 4.59 -0.51 -11.73
C LEU A 26 4.28 0.69 -10.82
N SER A 27 4.98 0.80 -9.68
CA SER A 27 4.76 1.89 -8.73
C SER A 27 5.35 3.23 -9.18
N LYS A 28 6.18 3.28 -10.23
CA LYS A 28 6.77 4.54 -10.73
C LYS A 28 5.78 5.42 -11.47
N GLU A 29 4.73 4.82 -12.01
CA GLU A 29 3.73 5.50 -12.84
C GLU A 29 2.42 5.67 -12.06
N GLU A 30 2.51 6.30 -10.87
CA GLU A 30 1.37 6.52 -9.96
C GLU A 30 0.17 7.19 -10.65
N GLU A 31 0.43 7.98 -11.69
CA GLU A 31 -0.56 8.73 -12.46
C GLU A 31 -1.37 7.88 -13.44
N GLN A 32 -0.94 6.64 -13.73
CA GLN A 32 -1.66 5.76 -14.66
C GLN A 32 -2.87 5.06 -14.05
N VAL A 33 -2.97 5.05 -12.72
CA VAL A 33 -4.09 4.45 -12.01
C VAL A 33 -4.88 5.54 -11.31
N GLU A 34 -6.03 5.88 -11.89
CA GLU A 34 -6.96 6.81 -11.24
C GLU A 34 -7.43 6.21 -9.90
N SER A 35 -7.25 6.97 -8.83
CA SER A 35 -7.82 6.59 -7.54
C SER A 35 -9.35 6.60 -7.62
N PRO A 36 -10.04 5.57 -7.08
CA PRO A 36 -11.49 5.57 -6.99
C PRO A 36 -12.02 6.81 -6.26
N ASP A 37 -13.19 7.31 -6.66
CA ASP A 37 -13.82 8.52 -6.07
C ASP A 37 -13.94 8.47 -4.54
N TRP A 38 -14.17 7.29 -3.98
CA TRP A 38 -14.32 7.11 -2.54
C TRP A 38 -13.02 7.40 -1.76
N HIS A 39 -11.84 7.29 -2.38
CA HIS A 39 -10.56 7.64 -1.74
C HIS A 39 -10.55 9.11 -1.32
N HIS A 40 -10.96 9.99 -2.24
CA HIS A 40 -11.02 11.42 -1.97
C HIS A 40 -12.03 11.73 -0.85
N GLN A 41 -13.20 11.09 -0.88
CA GLN A 41 -14.21 11.26 0.17
C GLN A 41 -13.67 10.83 1.54
N ALA A 42 -13.03 9.66 1.63
CA ALA A 42 -12.44 9.16 2.88
C ALA A 42 -11.35 10.09 3.44
N LEU A 43 -10.52 10.68 2.57
CA LEU A 43 -9.51 11.66 2.97
C LEU A 43 -10.15 12.95 3.48
N GLN A 44 -11.17 13.46 2.81
CA GLN A 44 -11.91 14.66 3.25
C GLN A 44 -12.58 14.45 4.61
N GLU A 45 -13.24 13.31 4.81
CA GLU A 45 -13.85 12.98 6.09
C GLU A 45 -12.80 12.91 7.22
N THR A 46 -11.64 12.31 6.93
CA THR A 46 -10.54 12.20 7.91
C THR A 46 -9.97 13.57 8.25
N ASP A 47 -9.77 14.45 7.26
CA ASP A 47 -9.31 15.83 7.49
C ASP A 47 -10.31 16.65 8.32
N GLN A 48 -11.62 16.49 8.07
CA GLN A 48 -12.65 17.14 8.89
C GLN A 48 -12.63 16.66 10.34
N ARG A 49 -12.48 15.34 10.57
CA ARG A 49 -12.36 14.77 11.92
C ARG A 49 -11.08 15.22 12.62
N LEU A 50 -9.98 15.35 11.89
CA LEU A 50 -8.73 15.89 12.44
C LEU A 50 -8.90 17.35 12.87
N LYS A 51 -9.48 18.20 12.02
CA LYS A 51 -9.75 19.61 12.32
C LYS A 51 -10.71 19.81 13.49
N SER A 52 -11.66 18.89 13.69
CA SER A 52 -12.60 18.93 14.80
C SER A 52 -12.05 18.30 16.09
N GLY A 53 -10.81 17.77 16.08
CA GLY A 53 -10.17 17.14 17.23
C GLY A 53 -10.66 15.71 17.52
N GLN A 54 -11.36 15.09 16.56
CA GLN A 54 -11.86 13.71 16.65
C GLN A 54 -10.83 12.67 16.19
N GLU A 55 -9.75 13.09 15.53
CA GLU A 55 -8.64 12.23 15.11
C GLU A 55 -7.30 12.78 15.64
N ASN A 56 -6.35 11.89 15.88
CA ASN A 56 -5.00 12.25 16.34
C ASN A 56 -3.96 11.85 15.29
N ILE A 57 -2.98 12.73 15.08
CA ILE A 57 -1.79 12.40 14.28
C ILE A 57 -0.85 11.56 15.15
N MET A 58 -0.36 10.45 14.61
CA MET A 58 0.56 9.55 15.29
C MET A 58 1.70 9.18 14.36
N ASP A 59 2.89 8.96 14.94
CA ASP A 59 3.99 8.36 14.20
C ASP A 59 3.60 6.96 13.69
N TRP A 60 4.03 6.65 12.47
CA TRP A 60 3.66 5.40 11.81
C TRP A 60 4.19 4.15 12.52
N GLN A 61 5.38 4.22 13.12
CA GLN A 61 5.94 3.12 13.88
C GLN A 61 5.15 2.89 15.17
N ASP A 62 4.69 3.95 15.82
CA ASP A 62 3.90 3.86 17.04
C ASP A 62 2.49 3.36 16.77
N ALA A 63 1.85 3.82 15.70
CA ALA A 63 0.55 3.31 15.25
C ALA A 63 0.60 1.78 14.98
N LYS A 64 1.66 1.31 14.32
CA LYS A 64 1.87 -0.13 14.09
C LYS A 64 2.04 -0.91 15.38
N LYS A 65 2.77 -0.38 16.37
CA LYS A 65 2.94 -1.04 17.68
C LYS A 65 1.60 -1.15 18.40
N GLU A 66 0.82 -0.07 18.42
CA GLU A 66 -0.48 -0.03 19.10
C GLU A 66 -1.48 -1.00 18.47
N LEU A 67 -1.55 -1.04 17.14
CA LEU A 67 -2.41 -1.99 16.43
C LEU A 67 -2.03 -3.44 16.75
N ARG A 68 -0.74 -3.80 16.76
CA ARG A 68 -0.33 -5.17 17.12
C ARG A 68 -0.73 -5.52 18.55
N LYS A 69 -0.48 -4.63 19.52
CA LYS A 69 -0.89 -4.85 20.92
C LYS A 69 -2.39 -5.06 21.08
N ARG A 70 -3.21 -4.40 20.27
CA ARG A 70 -4.68 -4.49 20.36
C ARG A 70 -5.24 -5.83 19.90
N PHE A 71 -4.48 -6.59 19.09
CA PHE A 71 -4.92 -7.85 18.50
C PHE A 71 -3.99 -9.04 18.83
N GLU A 72 -3.05 -8.85 19.76
CA GLU A 72 -2.36 -9.93 20.49
C GLU A 72 -3.26 -10.48 21.60
#